data_AF-A0A934IPJ0-F1
#
_entry.id   AF-A0A934IPJ0-F1
#
_cell.length_a   1.000
_cell.length_b   1.000
_cell.length_c   1.000
_cell.angle_alpha   90.00
_cell.angle_beta   90.00
_cell.angle_gamma   90.00
#
_symmetry.space_group_name_H-M   'P 1'
#
loop_
_entity.id
_entity.type
_entity.pdbx_description
1 polymer ?
#
loop_
_entity_poly.entity_id
_entity_poly.type
_entity_poly.pdbx_seq_one_letter_code
_entity_poly.pdbx_strand_id
1 'polypeptide(L)'
;MGAVTSGEERSDGRALPDGEGVPHGDDAALGESTGHGEHVAQGEETMEARALAAETAGPPTVYPPADDDTELARVLERAAGLYPPLEPLPVDAPVFGDHVLNPDLAPSADTPPPRHAAVLVALAADDMGRLSLILTERATHLKAHAGQIALPGGRIEPGEKPAEAALREAEEEIALPRHAVEPIGLVDAYVTRSGFFVVPVLARLRETVRLVPEPGEVAAAFTMPFGFALSDANRRERTMERNGATRRYYETMYGRHRIWGVTAGILKLVSERLDIR
;
A
#
# COMPACT_ATOMS: atom_id res chain seq x y z
N MET A 1 29.46 10.13 -58.94
CA MET A 1 29.61 8.76 -59.51
C MET A 1 30.77 8.13 -58.75
N GLY A 2 30.53 7.48 -57.61
CA GLY A 2 30.19 6.05 -57.49
C GLY A 2 31.49 5.24 -57.49
N ALA A 3 31.86 4.39 -56.53
CA ALA A 3 31.06 3.58 -55.62
C ALA A 3 31.81 3.22 -54.32
N VAL A 4 31.00 2.78 -53.36
CA VAL A 4 31.26 2.26 -52.01
C VAL A 4 31.55 0.75 -52.09
N THR A 5 32.31 0.19 -51.14
CA THR A 5 31.90 -0.99 -50.34
C THR A 5 32.86 -1.24 -49.18
N SER A 6 32.29 -1.09 -47.98
CA SER A 6 32.82 -1.50 -46.68
C SER A 6 32.64 -3.02 -46.51
N GLY A 7 33.58 -3.63 -45.78
CA GLY A 7 33.42 -4.99 -45.27
C GLY A 7 32.66 -5.03 -43.95
N GLU A 8 32.16 -6.21 -43.59
CA GLU A 8 32.13 -6.68 -42.20
C GLU A 8 31.86 -8.19 -42.16
N GLU A 9 32.69 -8.88 -41.38
CA GLU A 9 32.54 -10.28 -41.00
C GLU A 9 31.68 -10.43 -39.73
N ARG A 10 31.17 -11.63 -39.58
CA ARG A 10 30.17 -12.14 -38.64
C ARG A 10 30.59 -12.06 -37.16
N SER A 11 29.61 -12.03 -36.26
CA SER A 11 29.60 -12.94 -35.11
C SER A 11 28.22 -13.10 -34.45
N ASP A 12 27.99 -14.32 -33.98
CA ASP A 12 26.82 -14.87 -33.31
C ASP A 12 26.41 -14.15 -32.00
N GLY A 13 25.12 -14.15 -31.71
CA GLY A 13 24.56 -13.72 -30.43
C GLY A 13 23.19 -14.35 -30.15
N ARG A 14 23.22 -15.51 -29.50
CA ARG A 14 22.14 -16.25 -28.81
C ARG A 14 20.85 -15.46 -28.53
N ALA A 15 19.74 -15.98 -29.04
CA ALA A 15 18.39 -15.68 -28.56
C ALA A 15 18.15 -16.34 -27.18
N LEU A 16 17.63 -15.55 -26.24
CA LEU A 16 17.03 -16.03 -24.98
C LEU A 16 15.51 -16.21 -25.21
N PRO A 17 14.87 -17.26 -24.65
CA PRO A 17 13.45 -17.51 -24.85
C PRO A 17 12.58 -16.60 -23.98
N ASP A 18 11.34 -16.48 -24.44
CA ASP A 18 10.31 -15.52 -24.06
C ASP A 18 9.97 -15.50 -22.56
N GLY A 19 9.86 -14.27 -22.04
CA GLY A 19 9.45 -13.99 -20.67
C GLY A 19 8.02 -14.43 -20.39
N GLU A 20 7.87 -15.10 -19.25
CA GLU A 20 6.62 -15.55 -18.66
C GLU A 20 5.60 -14.41 -18.52
N GLY A 21 4.32 -14.76 -18.71
CA GLY A 21 3.21 -13.83 -18.83
C GLY A 21 3.09 -12.84 -17.67
N VAL A 22 2.98 -11.57 -18.03
CA VAL A 22 2.67 -10.47 -17.12
C VAL A 22 1.21 -10.63 -16.65
N PRO A 23 0.94 -10.84 -15.36
CA PRO A 23 -0.43 -10.87 -14.86
C PRO A 23 -1.04 -9.47 -14.99
N HIS A 24 -2.22 -9.39 -15.60
CA HIS A 24 -3.01 -8.18 -15.75
C HIS A 24 -3.56 -7.74 -14.38
N GLY A 25 -2.83 -6.85 -13.70
CA GLY A 25 -3.22 -6.30 -12.41
C GLY A 25 -4.25 -5.19 -12.57
N ASP A 26 -5.46 -5.39 -12.08
CA ASP A 26 -6.36 -4.28 -11.76
C ASP A 26 -5.77 -3.42 -10.64
N ASP A 27 -6.26 -2.17 -10.52
CA ASP A 27 -5.97 -1.28 -9.39
C ASP A 27 -7.20 -1.27 -8.48
N ALA A 28 -7.05 -1.71 -7.24
CA ALA A 28 -7.92 -1.35 -6.13
C ALA A 28 -7.19 -1.71 -4.83
N ALA A 29 -6.73 -0.66 -4.15
CA ALA A 29 -6.84 -0.68 -2.71
C ALA A 29 -8.35 -0.82 -2.38
N LEU A 30 -8.66 -1.50 -1.27
CA LEU A 30 -9.93 -1.43 -0.53
C LEU A 30 -11.05 -2.33 -1.09
N GLY A 31 -11.30 -3.44 -0.38
CA GLY A 31 -12.22 -4.51 -0.76
C GLY A 31 -13.69 -4.07 -0.89
N GLU A 32 -14.43 -4.75 -1.76
CA GLU A 32 -15.90 -4.66 -1.80
C GLU A 32 -16.49 -5.84 -1.01
N SER A 33 -17.09 -5.56 0.14
CA SER A 33 -18.00 -6.49 0.80
C SER A 33 -19.42 -6.24 0.28
N THR A 34 -20.04 -7.24 -0.35
CA THR A 34 -21.48 -7.26 -0.64
C THR A 34 -22.08 -8.52 -0.02
N GLY A 35 -23.00 -8.35 0.92
CA GLY A 35 -23.77 -9.44 1.52
C GLY A 35 -25.26 -9.34 1.14
N HIS A 36 -25.82 -10.41 0.60
CA HIS A 36 -26.93 -11.20 1.20
C HIS A 36 -27.54 -12.18 0.19
N GLY A 37 -27.75 -13.42 0.64
CA GLY A 37 -28.52 -14.46 -0.04
C GLY A 37 -28.18 -15.87 0.46
N GLU A 38 -28.97 -16.36 1.42
CA GLU A 38 -28.86 -17.63 2.15
C GLU A 38 -28.62 -18.87 1.26
N HIS A 39 -27.82 -19.84 1.74
CA HIS A 39 -28.25 -21.24 1.93
C HIS A 39 -27.23 -22.05 2.74
N VAL A 40 -27.79 -22.97 3.51
CA VAL A 40 -27.23 -23.74 4.64
C VAL A 40 -26.27 -24.86 4.21
N ALA A 41 -25.27 -25.09 5.08
CA ALA A 41 -24.49 -26.32 5.34
C ALA A 41 -22.99 -26.20 5.00
N GLN A 42 -22.15 -26.06 6.04
CA GLN A 42 -20.73 -26.51 6.10
C GLN A 42 -20.11 -26.12 7.45
N GLY A 43 -20.47 -26.86 8.50
CA GLY A 43 -20.03 -26.63 9.88
C GLY A 43 -18.71 -27.32 10.27
N GLU A 44 -18.02 -27.99 9.35
CA GLU A 44 -16.83 -28.80 9.68
C GLU A 44 -15.58 -28.49 8.82
N GLU A 45 -15.73 -27.83 7.67
CA GLU A 45 -14.59 -27.46 6.78
C GLU A 45 -13.76 -26.25 7.27
N THR A 46 -14.18 -25.56 8.33
CA THR A 46 -13.57 -24.27 8.75
C THR A 46 -12.48 -24.37 9.83
N MET A 47 -12.29 -25.52 10.49
CA MET A 47 -11.23 -25.66 11.51
C MET A 47 -9.92 -26.23 10.98
N GLU A 48 -9.95 -27.25 10.10
CA GLU A 48 -8.72 -27.84 9.54
C GLU A 48 -8.01 -26.90 8.57
N ALA A 49 -8.76 -26.13 7.76
CA ALA A 49 -8.19 -25.11 6.88
C ALA A 49 -7.54 -23.94 7.67
N ARG A 50 -8.12 -23.56 8.82
CA ARG A 50 -7.55 -22.57 9.75
C ARG A 50 -6.30 -23.09 10.46
N ALA A 51 -6.28 -24.37 10.84
CA ALA A 51 -5.13 -25.00 11.45
C ALA A 51 -3.95 -25.14 10.48
N LEU A 52 -4.23 -25.49 9.22
CA LEU A 52 -3.20 -25.66 8.18
C LEU A 52 -2.60 -24.31 7.72
N ALA A 53 -3.42 -23.24 7.65
CA ALA A 53 -2.93 -21.89 7.36
C ALA A 53 -2.01 -21.34 8.47
N ALA A 54 -2.31 -21.66 9.73
CA ALA A 54 -1.49 -21.30 10.89
C ALA A 54 -0.13 -22.04 10.91
N GLU A 55 -0.03 -23.21 10.29
CA GLU A 55 1.20 -24.03 10.25
C GLU A 55 2.23 -23.55 9.21
N THR A 56 1.78 -22.77 8.22
CA THR A 56 2.64 -22.13 7.19
C THR A 56 3.01 -20.68 7.47
N ALA A 57 2.34 -20.02 8.42
CA ALA A 57 2.75 -18.70 8.88
C ALA A 57 3.99 -18.85 9.75
N GLY A 58 5.08 -18.15 9.41
CA GLY A 58 6.23 -18.02 10.31
C GLY A 58 5.79 -17.55 11.71
N PRO A 59 6.65 -17.66 12.74
CA PRO A 59 6.26 -17.24 14.07
C PRO A 59 5.74 -15.80 14.01
N PRO A 60 4.64 -15.51 14.70
CA PRO A 60 4.03 -14.19 14.72
C PRO A 60 5.07 -13.13 15.12
N THR A 61 5.27 -12.14 14.27
CA THR A 61 6.26 -11.10 14.52
C THR A 61 5.72 -10.11 15.55
N VAL A 62 6.53 -9.85 16.57
CA VAL A 62 6.23 -8.90 17.65
C VAL A 62 6.90 -7.57 17.30
N TYR A 63 6.14 -6.49 17.33
CA TYR A 63 6.62 -5.15 16.96
C TYR A 63 6.47 -4.19 18.16
N PRO A 64 7.58 -3.70 18.72
CA PRO A 64 7.54 -2.70 19.79
C PRO A 64 7.29 -1.28 19.24
N PRO A 65 6.96 -0.32 20.12
CA PRO A 65 7.01 1.11 19.81
C PRO A 65 8.42 1.54 19.42
N ALA A 66 8.53 2.60 18.60
CA ALA A 66 9.81 3.20 18.21
C ALA A 66 10.24 4.35 19.16
N ASP A 67 9.85 4.31 20.44
CA ASP A 67 9.85 5.47 21.36
C ASP A 67 11.23 6.11 21.65
N ASP A 68 12.33 5.35 21.57
CA ASP A 68 13.71 5.84 21.81
C ASP A 68 14.48 6.21 20.52
N ASP A 69 13.78 6.34 19.39
CA ASP A 69 14.39 6.59 18.08
C ASP A 69 14.48 8.11 17.76
N THR A 70 15.69 8.60 17.48
CA THR A 70 15.90 9.99 17.03
C THR A 70 15.25 10.26 15.67
N GLU A 71 15.12 9.24 14.82
CA GLU A 71 14.38 9.30 13.57
C GLU A 71 12.88 9.51 13.84
N LEU A 72 12.30 8.78 14.80
CA LEU A 72 10.89 8.98 15.18
C LEU A 72 10.64 10.42 15.65
N ALA A 73 11.50 10.96 16.50
CA ALA A 73 11.36 12.34 16.99
C ALA A 73 11.32 13.36 15.84
N ARG A 74 12.18 13.19 14.82
CA ARG A 74 12.20 14.04 13.62
C ARG A 74 10.94 13.89 12.78
N VAL A 75 10.43 12.66 12.65
CA VAL A 75 9.17 12.40 11.94
C VAL A 75 8.01 13.09 12.64
N LEU A 76 7.93 13.00 13.97
CA LEU A 76 6.88 13.67 14.76
C LEU A 76 6.94 15.19 14.63
N GLU A 77 8.15 15.78 14.64
CA GLU A 77 8.33 17.22 14.41
C GLU A 77 7.82 17.64 13.03
N ARG A 78 8.18 16.90 11.98
CA ARG A 78 7.73 17.14 10.60
C ARG A 78 6.23 16.92 10.43
N ALA A 79 5.67 15.98 11.18
CA ALA A 79 4.25 15.66 11.15
C ALA A 79 3.36 16.71 11.86
N ALA A 80 3.93 17.65 12.62
CA ALA A 80 3.16 18.69 13.31
C ALA A 80 2.34 19.60 12.36
N GLY A 81 2.69 19.64 11.07
CA GLY A 81 1.96 20.37 10.03
C GLY A 81 0.92 19.54 9.25
N LEU A 82 0.66 18.30 9.66
CA LEU A 82 -0.40 17.46 9.09
C LEU A 82 -1.78 17.88 9.59
N TYR A 83 -2.82 17.42 8.90
CA TYR A 83 -4.20 17.69 9.31
C TYR A 83 -4.56 16.89 10.57
N PRO A 84 -5.49 17.37 11.43
CA PRO A 84 -5.90 16.63 12.62
C PRO A 84 -6.46 15.25 12.27
N PRO A 85 -6.03 14.17 12.96
CA PRO A 85 -6.39 12.80 12.58
C PRO A 85 -7.86 12.45 12.80
N LEU A 86 -8.52 13.17 13.71
CA LEU A 86 -9.92 12.97 14.06
C LEU A 86 -10.83 14.03 13.44
N GLU A 87 -10.42 14.64 12.33
CA GLU A 87 -11.26 15.57 11.56
C GLU A 87 -11.28 15.13 10.10
N PRO A 88 -12.35 15.43 9.34
CA PRO A 88 -12.32 15.25 7.90
C PRO A 88 -11.27 16.18 7.27
N LEU A 89 -10.71 15.77 6.12
CA LEU A 89 -9.89 16.68 5.33
C LEU A 89 -10.73 17.90 4.89
N PRO A 90 -10.12 19.10 4.77
CA PRO A 90 -10.78 20.25 4.17
C PRO A 90 -11.31 19.93 2.77
N VAL A 91 -12.45 20.51 2.41
CA VAL A 91 -13.10 20.28 1.11
C VAL A 91 -12.22 20.72 -0.07
N ASP A 92 -11.37 21.72 0.16
CA ASP A 92 -10.42 22.29 -0.78
C ASP A 92 -8.98 21.78 -0.59
N ALA A 93 -8.78 20.72 0.20
CA ALA A 93 -7.48 20.11 0.37
C ALA A 93 -6.91 19.69 -0.99
N PRO A 94 -5.60 19.91 -1.23
CA PRO A 94 -4.97 19.49 -2.47
C PRO A 94 -5.06 17.98 -2.61
N VAL A 95 -5.24 17.54 -3.85
CA VAL A 95 -5.43 16.14 -4.18
C VAL A 95 -4.26 15.70 -5.05
N PHE A 96 -3.61 14.64 -4.63
CA PHE A 96 -2.53 13.99 -5.37
C PHE A 96 -3.05 12.67 -5.92
N GLY A 97 -2.30 11.97 -6.76
CA GLY A 97 -2.81 10.71 -7.30
C GLY A 97 -2.14 10.25 -8.58
N ASP A 98 -2.77 9.27 -9.23
CA ASP A 98 -2.31 8.73 -10.51
C ASP A 98 -2.22 9.80 -11.60
N HIS A 99 -3.06 10.85 -11.50
CA HIS A 99 -3.11 11.96 -12.43
C HIS A 99 -1.85 12.84 -12.44
N VAL A 100 -1.04 12.79 -11.38
CA VAL A 100 0.25 13.53 -11.31
C VAL A 100 1.22 13.00 -12.36
N LEU A 101 1.29 11.67 -12.53
CA LEU A 101 2.12 11.01 -13.55
C LEU A 101 1.39 10.81 -14.87
N ASN A 102 0.05 10.82 -14.85
CA ASN A 102 -0.81 10.55 -16.00
C ASN A 102 -1.90 11.63 -16.11
N PRO A 103 -1.59 12.83 -16.61
CA PRO A 103 -2.52 13.96 -16.60
C PRO A 103 -3.86 13.70 -17.29
N ASP A 104 -3.93 12.74 -18.22
CA ASP A 104 -5.16 12.29 -18.87
C ASP A 104 -6.12 11.54 -17.94
N LEU A 105 -5.68 11.15 -16.73
CA LEU A 105 -6.49 10.54 -15.68
C LEU A 105 -6.99 11.55 -14.64
N ALA A 106 -6.78 12.85 -14.86
CA ALA A 106 -7.29 13.88 -13.95
C ALA A 106 -8.83 13.78 -13.82
N PRO A 107 -9.38 13.88 -12.61
CA PRO A 107 -10.83 13.91 -12.42
C PRO A 107 -11.49 15.00 -13.27
N SER A 108 -12.57 14.66 -13.96
CA SER A 108 -13.41 15.59 -14.72
C SER A 108 -14.75 15.82 -14.01
N ALA A 109 -15.51 16.82 -14.47
CA ALA A 109 -16.85 17.11 -13.93
C ALA A 109 -17.84 15.93 -14.07
N ASP A 110 -17.60 15.02 -15.02
CA ASP A 110 -18.43 13.83 -15.25
C ASP A 110 -17.98 12.61 -14.43
N THR A 111 -16.93 12.76 -13.62
CA THR A 111 -16.43 11.67 -12.77
C THR A 111 -17.45 11.41 -11.65
N PRO A 112 -17.90 10.16 -11.43
CA PRO A 112 -18.75 9.81 -10.30
C PRO A 112 -18.14 10.30 -8.98
N PRO A 113 -18.97 10.57 -7.95
CA PRO A 113 -18.47 10.98 -6.65
C PRO A 113 -17.45 9.95 -6.13
N PRO A 114 -16.33 10.41 -5.55
CA PRO A 114 -15.26 9.53 -5.15
C PRO A 114 -15.71 8.57 -4.05
N ARG A 115 -15.20 7.34 -4.11
CA ARG A 115 -15.31 6.39 -3.01
C ARG A 115 -14.26 6.73 -1.96
N HIS A 116 -14.70 7.04 -0.75
CA HIS A 116 -13.81 7.47 0.32
C HIS A 116 -13.19 6.29 1.07
N ALA A 117 -11.93 6.44 1.43
CA ALA A 117 -11.16 5.40 2.07
C ALA A 117 -10.00 5.95 2.88
N ALA A 118 -9.49 5.14 3.79
CA ALA A 118 -8.33 5.49 4.60
C ALA A 118 -7.36 4.32 4.72
N VAL A 119 -6.08 4.65 4.78
CA VAL A 119 -5.00 3.66 5.00
C VAL A 119 -4.11 4.09 6.14
N LEU A 120 -3.61 3.13 6.91
CA LEU A 120 -2.76 3.36 8.05
C LEU A 120 -1.28 3.32 7.64
N VAL A 121 -0.59 4.44 7.81
CA VAL A 121 0.87 4.54 7.73
C VAL A 121 1.41 4.40 9.15
N ALA A 122 1.45 3.15 9.64
CA ALA A 122 1.81 2.84 11.03
C ALA A 122 3.32 2.73 11.23
N LEU A 123 3.85 3.60 12.10
CA LEU A 123 5.23 3.60 12.56
C LEU A 123 5.41 2.60 13.71
N ALA A 124 6.36 1.67 13.53
CA ALA A 124 6.74 0.62 14.46
C ALA A 124 8.27 0.53 14.55
N ALA A 125 8.80 -0.12 15.59
CA ALA A 125 10.15 -0.65 15.52
C ALA A 125 10.13 -2.04 14.84
N ASP A 126 11.08 -2.30 13.95
CA ASP A 126 11.30 -3.66 13.43
C ASP A 126 12.04 -4.57 14.43
N ASP A 127 12.36 -5.78 14.00
CA ASP A 127 13.09 -6.78 14.77
C ASP A 127 14.51 -6.35 15.16
N MET A 128 15.06 -5.34 14.46
CA MET A 128 16.36 -4.72 14.74
C MET A 128 16.23 -3.41 15.53
N GLY A 129 15.02 -3.02 15.93
CA GLY A 129 14.75 -1.79 16.67
C GLY A 129 14.75 -0.51 15.81
N ARG A 130 14.68 -0.63 14.47
CA ARG A 130 14.67 0.52 13.55
C ARG A 130 13.25 0.98 13.27
N LEU A 131 13.05 2.30 13.17
CA LEU A 131 11.79 2.87 12.70
C LEU A 131 11.39 2.29 11.34
N SER A 132 10.18 1.75 11.27
CA SER A 132 9.65 1.01 10.13
C SER A 132 8.16 1.22 9.95
N LEU A 133 7.66 0.92 8.75
CA LEU A 133 6.25 0.94 8.39
C LEU A 133 5.68 -0.48 8.38
N ILE A 134 4.49 -0.66 8.94
CA ILE A 134 3.72 -1.92 8.81
C ILE A 134 3.05 -1.95 7.44
N LEU A 135 3.20 -3.08 6.74
CA LEU A 135 2.61 -3.38 5.44
C LEU A 135 1.97 -4.77 5.45
N THR A 136 1.03 -4.97 4.53
CA THR A 136 0.33 -6.24 4.30
C THR A 136 0.61 -6.77 2.90
N GLU A 137 0.66 -8.10 2.77
CA GLU A 137 0.62 -8.81 1.51
C GLU A 137 -0.78 -9.40 1.35
N ARG A 138 -1.52 -8.98 0.32
CA ARG A 138 -2.89 -9.46 0.07
C ARG A 138 -2.91 -10.93 -0.28
N ALA A 139 -3.91 -11.65 0.22
CA ALA A 139 -4.03 -13.08 -0.02
C ALA A 139 -4.12 -13.42 -1.52
N THR A 140 -3.43 -14.47 -1.94
CA THR A 140 -3.27 -14.80 -3.37
C THR A 140 -4.53 -15.36 -4.01
N HIS A 141 -5.50 -15.82 -3.20
CA HIS A 141 -6.77 -16.38 -3.66
C HIS A 141 -7.84 -15.30 -3.93
N LEU A 142 -7.54 -14.04 -3.62
CA LEU A 142 -8.45 -12.92 -3.90
C LEU A 142 -8.58 -12.70 -5.41
N LYS A 143 -9.80 -12.44 -5.86
CA LYS A 143 -10.10 -12.20 -7.28
C LYS A 143 -9.37 -10.98 -7.85
N ALA A 144 -9.03 -10.02 -6.99
CA ALA A 144 -8.38 -8.78 -7.36
C ALA A 144 -7.18 -8.53 -6.44
N HIS A 145 -6.07 -8.08 -7.03
CA HIS A 145 -4.86 -7.64 -6.32
C HIS A 145 -4.18 -8.73 -5.48
N ALA A 146 -4.35 -9.99 -5.87
CA ALA A 146 -3.66 -11.14 -5.29
C ALA A 146 -2.14 -10.88 -5.17
N GLY A 147 -1.58 -11.03 -3.96
CA GLY A 147 -0.16 -10.88 -3.68
C GLY A 147 0.39 -9.45 -3.73
N GLN A 148 -0.47 -8.43 -3.91
CA GLN A 148 -0.01 -7.03 -3.88
C GLN A 148 0.32 -6.58 -2.45
N ILE A 149 1.32 -5.71 -2.34
CA ILE A 149 1.69 -5.07 -1.07
C ILE A 149 0.86 -3.81 -0.85
N ALA A 150 0.23 -3.73 0.32
CA ALA A 150 -0.64 -2.63 0.71
C ALA A 150 -0.27 -2.06 2.09
N LEU A 151 -0.72 -0.83 2.31
CA LEU A 151 -0.92 -0.31 3.66
C LEU A 151 -2.23 -0.90 4.20
N PRO A 152 -2.33 -1.26 5.50
CA PRO A 152 -3.60 -1.67 6.08
C PRO A 152 -4.66 -0.59 5.88
N GLY A 153 -5.88 -0.96 5.50
CA GLY A 153 -6.93 0.04 5.29
C GLY A 153 -8.04 -0.37 4.35
N GLY A 154 -9.09 0.43 4.36
CA GLY A 154 -10.35 0.12 3.69
C GLY A 154 -11.26 1.33 3.53
N ARG A 155 -12.51 1.04 3.18
CA ARG A 155 -13.51 2.08 2.93
C ARG A 155 -13.82 2.83 4.21
N ILE A 156 -14.07 4.14 4.08
CA ILE A 156 -14.65 4.91 5.18
C ILE A 156 -16.15 4.64 5.18
N GLU A 157 -16.67 4.07 6.27
CA GLU A 157 -18.10 3.83 6.43
C GLU A 157 -18.87 5.12 6.76
N PRO A 158 -20.19 5.16 6.54
CA PRO A 158 -21.00 6.34 6.89
C PRO A 158 -20.86 6.73 8.36
N GLY A 159 -20.34 7.94 8.59
CA GLY A 159 -20.14 8.49 9.93
C GLY A 159 -18.73 8.26 10.51
N GLU A 160 -17.89 7.47 9.84
CA GLU A 160 -16.49 7.30 10.22
C GLU A 160 -15.63 8.49 9.76
N LYS A 161 -14.65 8.83 10.60
CA LYS A 161 -13.52 9.68 10.26
C LYS A 161 -12.41 8.83 9.63
N PRO A 162 -11.47 9.42 8.86
CA PRO A 162 -10.40 8.66 8.22
C PRO A 162 -9.57 7.80 9.18
N ALA A 163 -9.18 8.34 10.34
CA ALA A 163 -8.42 7.57 11.32
C ALA A 163 -9.23 6.41 11.94
N GLU A 164 -10.55 6.57 12.11
CA GLU A 164 -11.41 5.52 12.66
C GLU A 164 -11.49 4.33 11.68
N ALA A 165 -11.70 4.62 10.39
CA ALA A 165 -11.72 3.62 9.34
C ALA A 165 -10.37 2.90 9.23
N ALA A 166 -9.25 3.64 9.14
CA ALA A 166 -7.92 3.03 9.03
C ALA A 166 -7.58 2.13 10.23
N LEU A 167 -7.99 2.51 11.44
CA LEU A 167 -7.79 1.71 12.65
C LEU A 167 -8.70 0.49 12.70
N ARG A 168 -9.97 0.61 12.29
CA ARG A 168 -10.90 -0.54 12.18
C ARG A 168 -10.35 -1.58 11.22
N GLU A 169 -9.96 -1.15 10.04
CA GLU A 169 -9.45 -2.04 8.98
C GLU A 169 -8.14 -2.70 9.40
N ALA A 170 -7.21 -1.97 10.04
CA ALA A 170 -5.99 -2.59 10.56
C ALA A 170 -6.27 -3.60 11.70
N GLU A 171 -7.29 -3.37 12.52
CA GLU A 171 -7.73 -4.35 13.52
C GLU A 171 -8.32 -5.61 12.87
N GLU A 172 -9.12 -5.45 11.81
CA GLU A 172 -9.73 -6.56 11.07
C GLU A 172 -8.70 -7.37 10.26
N GLU A 173 -7.81 -6.69 9.52
CA GLU A 173 -6.85 -7.31 8.60
C GLU A 173 -5.65 -7.96 9.29
N ILE A 174 -5.15 -7.36 10.39
CA ILE A 174 -3.88 -7.78 11.03
C ILE A 174 -3.95 -7.85 12.56
N ALA A 175 -5.15 -7.80 13.15
CA ALA A 175 -5.37 -7.80 14.59
C ALA A 175 -4.60 -6.71 15.34
N LEU A 176 -4.38 -5.55 14.70
CA LEU A 176 -3.71 -4.40 15.33
C LEU A 176 -4.68 -3.69 16.28
N PRO A 177 -4.47 -3.74 17.62
CA PRO A 177 -5.45 -3.19 18.55
C PRO A 177 -5.46 -1.67 18.50
N ARG A 178 -6.66 -1.07 18.39
CA ARG A 178 -6.78 0.40 18.23
C ARG A 178 -6.15 1.19 19.37
N HIS A 179 -6.20 0.68 20.61
CA HIS A 179 -5.62 1.34 21.78
C HIS A 179 -4.09 1.37 21.77
N ALA A 180 -3.45 0.46 21.03
CA ALA A 180 -1.99 0.43 20.89
C ALA A 180 -1.48 1.42 19.84
N VAL A 181 -2.36 2.12 19.12
CA VAL A 181 -2.02 3.01 18.01
C VAL A 181 -2.46 4.44 18.32
N GLU A 182 -1.54 5.38 18.18
CA GLU A 182 -1.81 6.82 18.27
C GLU A 182 -1.76 7.44 16.85
N PRO A 183 -2.90 7.86 16.30
CA PRO A 183 -2.93 8.69 15.09
C PRO A 183 -2.23 10.03 15.34
N ILE A 184 -1.30 10.38 14.47
CA ILE A 184 -0.51 11.63 14.53
C ILE A 184 -1.18 12.71 13.67
N GLY A 185 -1.58 12.35 12.45
CA GLY A 185 -2.22 13.29 11.53
C GLY A 185 -2.59 12.67 10.19
N LEU A 186 -3.43 13.37 9.43
CA LEU A 186 -3.77 12.99 8.07
C LEU A 186 -2.81 13.66 7.08
N VAL A 187 -2.39 12.88 6.11
CA VAL A 187 -1.71 13.36 4.91
C VAL A 187 -2.75 13.79 3.88
N ASP A 188 -2.32 14.50 2.84
CA ASP A 188 -3.14 14.82 1.69
C ASP A 188 -3.72 13.55 1.05
N ALA A 189 -4.86 13.68 0.39
CA ALA A 189 -5.52 12.55 -0.21
C ALA A 189 -4.88 12.11 -1.53
N TYR A 190 -4.94 10.81 -1.77
CA TYR A 190 -4.51 10.17 -3.01
C TYR A 190 -5.72 9.70 -3.82
N VAL A 191 -5.91 10.29 -5.00
CA VAL A 191 -6.92 9.87 -5.98
C VAL A 191 -6.35 8.81 -6.91
N THR A 192 -6.96 7.64 -6.80
CA THR A 192 -6.70 6.51 -7.69
C THR A 192 -7.47 6.67 -8.99
N ARG A 193 -6.99 6.07 -10.07
CA ARG A 193 -7.70 5.98 -11.35
C ARG A 193 -9.04 5.25 -11.23
N SER A 194 -9.18 4.38 -10.22
CA SER A 194 -10.41 3.66 -9.89
C SER A 194 -11.45 4.52 -9.17
N GLY A 195 -11.18 5.82 -8.97
CA GLY A 195 -12.12 6.75 -8.35
C GLY A 195 -12.18 6.67 -6.82
N PHE A 196 -11.20 6.04 -6.18
CA PHE A 196 -11.03 6.13 -4.74
C PHE A 196 -10.27 7.39 -4.34
N PHE A 197 -10.73 8.02 -3.26
CA PHE A 197 -10.07 9.11 -2.55
C PHE A 197 -9.53 8.56 -1.24
N VAL A 198 -8.26 8.20 -1.25
CA VAL A 198 -7.58 7.49 -0.16
C VAL A 198 -6.86 8.48 0.74
N VAL A 199 -7.23 8.51 2.02
CA VAL A 199 -6.62 9.38 3.03
C VAL A 199 -5.57 8.59 3.82
N PRO A 200 -4.27 8.89 3.69
CA PRO A 200 -3.24 8.25 4.50
C PRO A 200 -3.24 8.84 5.92
N VAL A 201 -3.29 7.97 6.92
CA VAL A 201 -3.27 8.31 8.34
C VAL A 201 -1.90 7.94 8.89
N LEU A 202 -1.06 8.94 9.19
CA LEU A 202 0.20 8.70 9.87
C LEU A 202 -0.08 8.41 11.34
N ALA A 203 0.44 7.30 11.84
CA ALA A 203 0.23 6.86 13.22
C ALA A 203 1.48 6.20 13.79
N ARG A 204 1.58 6.12 15.11
CA ARG A 204 2.64 5.36 15.79
C ARG A 204 2.07 4.33 16.75
N LEU A 205 2.82 3.26 16.96
CA LEU A 205 2.57 2.34 18.07
C LEU A 205 2.96 2.96 19.41
N ARG A 206 2.18 2.64 20.44
CA ARG A 206 2.39 3.01 21.85
C ARG A 206 2.69 1.81 22.74
N GLU A 207 2.34 0.63 22.26
CA GLU A 207 2.56 -0.64 22.95
C GLU A 207 3.14 -1.67 22.00
N THR A 208 3.76 -2.70 22.56
CA THR A 208 4.25 -3.83 21.78
C THR A 208 3.07 -4.67 21.32
N VAL A 209 2.97 -4.90 20.01
CA VAL A 209 1.86 -5.65 19.41
C VAL A 209 2.34 -6.92 18.73
N ARG A 210 1.43 -7.89 18.64
CA ARG A 210 1.59 -9.11 17.85
C ARG A 210 0.59 -9.06 16.71
N LEU A 211 1.07 -8.96 15.47
CA LEU A 211 0.19 -8.93 14.30
C LEU A 211 -0.27 -10.35 13.95
N VAL A 212 -1.54 -10.47 13.56
CA VAL A 212 -2.16 -11.73 13.12
C VAL A 212 -2.92 -11.45 11.83
N PRO A 213 -2.38 -11.84 10.67
CA PRO A 213 -3.09 -11.73 9.40
C PRO A 213 -4.43 -12.44 9.44
N GLU A 214 -5.48 -11.79 8.94
CA GLU A 214 -6.74 -12.42 8.58
C GLU A 214 -6.52 -13.23 7.29
N PRO A 215 -6.60 -14.59 7.32
CA PRO A 215 -6.15 -15.40 6.19
C PRO A 215 -7.00 -15.28 4.91
N GLY A 216 -8.24 -14.85 5.00
CA GLY A 216 -9.12 -14.57 3.87
C GLY A 216 -8.73 -13.31 3.09
N GLU A 217 -8.06 -12.35 3.72
CA GLU A 217 -7.71 -11.07 3.11
C GLU A 217 -6.20 -10.82 3.02
N VAL A 218 -5.44 -11.28 4.02
CA VAL A 218 -4.02 -11.00 4.20
C VAL A 218 -3.22 -12.30 4.32
N ALA A 219 -2.27 -12.50 3.40
CA ALA A 219 -1.33 -13.60 3.45
C ALA A 219 -0.20 -13.37 4.47
N ALA A 220 0.25 -12.13 4.61
CA ALA A 220 1.33 -11.79 5.54
C ALA A 220 1.27 -10.32 5.98
N ALA A 221 1.78 -10.05 7.18
CA ALA A 221 2.07 -8.71 7.67
C ALA A 221 3.58 -8.60 7.98
N PHE A 222 4.21 -7.52 7.56
CA PHE A 222 5.65 -7.32 7.70
C PHE A 222 5.99 -5.84 7.86
N THR A 223 7.25 -5.55 8.20
CA THR A 223 7.75 -4.18 8.27
C THR A 223 8.74 -3.85 7.16
N MET A 224 8.74 -2.60 6.73
CA MET A 224 9.73 -2.01 5.83
C MET A 224 10.38 -0.80 6.52
N PRO A 225 11.72 -0.71 6.60
CA PRO A 225 12.40 0.41 7.23
C PRO A 225 11.91 1.75 6.69
N PHE A 226 11.60 2.68 7.58
CA PHE A 226 10.92 3.94 7.24
C PHE A 226 11.74 4.77 6.26
N GLY A 227 13.04 4.97 6.53
CA GLY A 227 13.95 5.64 5.61
C GLY A 227 14.09 4.94 4.26
N PHE A 228 13.98 3.60 4.22
CA PHE A 228 13.99 2.86 2.95
C PHE A 228 12.71 3.11 2.14
N ALA A 229 11.56 3.05 2.82
CA ALA A 229 10.23 3.19 2.23
C ALA A 229 10.01 4.56 1.57
N LEU A 230 10.53 5.61 2.20
CA LEU A 230 10.31 6.99 1.79
C LEU A 230 11.41 7.57 0.90
N SER A 231 12.58 6.93 0.81
CA SER A 231 13.69 7.47 0.01
C SER A 231 13.42 7.47 -1.50
N ASP A 232 13.72 8.60 -2.14
CA ASP A 232 13.68 8.74 -3.60
C ASP A 232 14.71 7.83 -4.28
N ALA A 233 15.82 7.49 -3.62
CA ALA A 233 16.86 6.62 -4.16
C ALA A 233 16.38 5.18 -4.41
N ASN A 234 15.41 4.72 -3.61
CA ASN A 234 14.83 3.38 -3.72
C ASN A 234 13.61 3.33 -4.64
N ARG A 235 13.07 4.51 -5.01
CA ARG A 235 11.87 4.63 -5.82
C ARG A 235 12.22 4.76 -7.29
N ARG A 236 11.52 4.01 -8.13
CA ARG A 236 11.69 3.99 -9.57
C ARG A 236 10.38 4.41 -10.22
N GLU A 237 10.45 5.28 -11.21
CA GLU A 237 9.35 5.44 -12.16
C GLU A 237 9.40 4.29 -13.18
N ARG A 238 8.22 3.76 -13.50
CA ARG A 238 8.00 2.68 -14.46
C ARG A 238 6.86 3.04 -15.38
N THR A 239 6.84 2.37 -16.53
CA THR A 239 5.74 2.46 -17.50
C THR A 239 5.13 1.09 -17.73
N MET A 240 3.85 1.07 -18.11
CA MET A 240 3.13 -0.12 -18.57
C MET A 240 2.11 0.28 -19.62
N GLU A 241 1.95 -0.52 -20.66
CA GLU A 241 0.88 -0.35 -21.64
C GLU A 241 -0.44 -0.89 -21.08
N ARG A 242 -1.49 -0.06 -21.08
CA ARG A 242 -2.85 -0.47 -20.66
C ARG A 242 -3.89 0.26 -21.50
N ASN A 243 -4.85 -0.49 -22.04
CA ASN A 243 -5.95 0.05 -22.86
C ASN A 243 -5.46 0.93 -24.03
N GLY A 244 -4.32 0.57 -24.63
CA GLY A 244 -3.71 1.33 -25.73
C GLY A 244 -3.02 2.64 -25.32
N ALA A 245 -2.81 2.86 -24.02
CA ALA A 245 -2.09 4.01 -23.50
C ALA A 245 -0.95 3.60 -22.56
N THR A 246 0.18 4.29 -22.64
CA THR A 246 1.26 4.16 -21.68
C THR A 246 0.87 4.78 -20.35
N ARG A 247 1.01 4.02 -19.27
CA ARG A 247 0.73 4.43 -17.88
C ARG A 247 2.00 4.45 -17.08
N ARG A 248 2.27 5.58 -16.41
CA ARG A 248 3.41 5.77 -15.52
C ARG A 248 3.00 5.50 -14.08
N TYR A 249 3.87 4.86 -13.31
CA TYR A 249 3.66 4.57 -11.90
C TYR A 249 5.00 4.49 -11.15
N TYR A 250 4.93 4.60 -9.82
CA TYR A 250 6.09 4.39 -8.96
C TYR A 250 6.19 2.95 -8.48
N GLU A 251 7.43 2.51 -8.25
CA GLU A 251 7.78 1.18 -7.75
C GLU A 251 8.99 1.27 -6.81
N THR A 252 8.95 0.50 -5.73
CA THR A 252 10.06 0.23 -4.82
C THR A 252 10.17 -1.28 -4.63
N MET A 253 11.39 -1.82 -4.76
CA MET A 253 11.67 -3.23 -4.48
C MET A 253 12.31 -3.37 -3.11
N TYR A 254 11.71 -4.17 -2.23
CA TYR A 254 12.23 -4.47 -0.90
C TYR A 254 12.34 -5.98 -0.69
N GLY A 255 13.56 -6.52 -0.80
CA GLY A 255 13.76 -7.97 -0.83
C GLY A 255 12.96 -8.61 -1.98
N ARG A 256 12.05 -9.54 -1.65
CA ARG A 256 11.13 -10.16 -2.62
C ARG A 256 9.87 -9.33 -2.91
N HIS A 257 9.62 -8.32 -2.09
CA HIS A 257 8.37 -7.57 -2.12
C HIS A 257 8.45 -6.43 -3.13
N ARG A 258 7.45 -6.38 -4.00
CA ARG A 258 7.26 -5.33 -5.00
C ARG A 258 6.17 -4.38 -4.49
N ILE A 259 6.56 -3.17 -4.13
CA ILE A 259 5.64 -2.10 -3.70
C ILE A 259 5.45 -1.18 -4.89
N TRP A 260 4.24 -1.08 -5.43
CA TRP A 260 3.99 -0.36 -6.68
C TRP A 260 2.58 0.23 -6.73
N GLY A 261 2.30 1.06 -7.74
CA GLY A 261 0.98 1.64 -7.95
C GLY A 261 0.57 2.57 -6.81
N VAL A 262 -0.68 2.43 -6.35
CA VAL A 262 -1.28 3.30 -5.31
C VAL A 262 -0.44 3.32 -4.03
N THR A 263 0.01 2.17 -3.52
CA THR A 263 0.82 2.11 -2.29
C THR A 263 2.13 2.88 -2.45
N ALA A 264 2.85 2.70 -3.56
CA ALA A 264 4.09 3.45 -3.82
C ALA A 264 3.83 4.95 -4.04
N GLY A 265 2.71 5.31 -4.67
CA GLY A 265 2.25 6.70 -4.83
C GLY A 265 1.94 7.38 -3.49
N ILE A 266 1.27 6.68 -2.57
CA ILE A 266 1.00 7.17 -1.22
C ILE A 266 2.31 7.34 -0.45
N LEU A 267 3.23 6.38 -0.51
CA LEU A 267 4.55 6.53 0.15
C LEU A 267 5.35 7.71 -0.42
N LYS A 268 5.27 7.97 -1.73
CA LYS A 268 5.86 9.16 -2.35
C LYS A 268 5.23 10.44 -1.78
N LEU A 269 3.90 10.48 -1.68
CA LEU A 269 3.18 11.61 -1.10
C LEU A 269 3.55 11.86 0.38
N VAL A 270 3.62 10.80 1.20
CA VAL A 270 4.06 10.88 2.59
C VAL A 270 5.49 11.43 2.68
N SER A 271 6.40 10.93 1.83
CA SER A 271 7.78 11.41 1.72
C SER A 271 7.84 12.92 1.43
N GLU A 272 7.07 13.40 0.46
CA GLU A 272 6.99 14.83 0.12
C GLU A 272 6.43 15.65 1.27
N ARG A 273 5.34 15.17 1.90
CA ARG A 273 4.66 15.92 2.94
C ARG A 273 5.47 16.07 4.21
N LEU A 274 6.30 15.07 4.51
CA LEU A 274 7.25 15.09 5.63
C LEU A 274 8.61 15.71 5.23
N ASP A 275 8.81 16.09 3.96
CA ASP A 275 10.09 16.58 3.41
C ASP A 275 11.26 15.61 3.70
N ILE A 276 11.02 14.33 3.39
CA ILE A 276 12.00 13.23 3.44
C ILE A 276 12.32 12.84 2.00
N ARG A 277 13.60 12.90 1.61
CA ARG A 277 14.07 12.62 0.23
C ARG A 277 15.12 11.52 0.23
#